data_AF-A0A705RXA2-F1
#
_entry.id   AF-A0A705RXA2-F1
#
_cell.length_a   1.000
_cell.length_b   1.000
_cell.length_c   1.000
_cell.angle_alpha   90.00
_cell.angle_beta   90.00
_cell.angle_gamma   90.00
#
_symmetry.space_group_name_H-M   'P 1'
#
loop_
_entity.id
_entity.type
_entity.pdbx_description
1 polymer ?
#
loop_
_entity_poly.entity_id
_entity_poly.type
_entity_poly.pdbx_seq_one_letter_code
_entity_poly.pdbx_strand_id
1 'polypeptide(L)'
;TGFHNVLREVVKHSRSGESVIKEEWVKELCQHCHGKGEVSTACRGCKGKGIVLDEKRTRLHGTPVYKICGRCNGNRFSRLPTTLARHHVQKLVPDLTDYQWYKGYADVIDKLVTKCWQEEAYAEAQLRKVTR
;
A
#
# COMPACT_ATOMS: atom_id res chain seq x y z
N THR A 1 -4.27 -12.87 9.03
CA THR A 1 -4.18 -13.91 7.97
C THR A 1 -4.75 -13.35 6.68
N GLY A 2 -4.13 -13.59 5.52
CA GLY A 2 -4.58 -13.02 4.24
C GLY A 2 -5.81 -13.70 3.61
N PHE A 3 -6.58 -14.42 4.43
CA PHE A 3 -7.72 -15.22 4.02
C PHE A 3 -8.87 -14.93 4.98
N HIS A 4 -10.10 -14.93 4.46
CA HIS A 4 -11.31 -14.85 5.26
C HIS A 4 -12.21 -16.04 4.94
N ASN A 5 -12.93 -16.51 5.94
CA ASN A 5 -13.89 -17.58 5.76
C ASN A 5 -15.21 -16.95 5.31
N VAL A 6 -15.79 -17.48 4.24
CA VAL A 6 -17.13 -17.10 3.79
C VAL A 6 -17.95 -18.36 3.56
N LEU A 7 -19.25 -18.27 3.82
CA LEU A 7 -20.17 -19.34 3.52
C LEU A 7 -20.41 -19.36 2.01
N ARG A 8 -20.17 -20.50 1.37
CA ARG A 8 -20.39 -20.71 -0.05
C ARG A 8 -21.02 -22.07 -0.29
N GLU A 9 -21.83 -22.15 -1.33
CA GLU A 9 -22.27 -23.41 -1.90
C GLU A 9 -21.10 -24.08 -2.62
N VAL A 10 -20.73 -25.27 -2.17
CA VAL A 10 -19.68 -26.09 -2.77
C VAL A 10 -20.26 -27.39 -3.31
N VAL A 11 -19.85 -27.75 -4.52
CA VAL A 11 -20.21 -29.04 -5.12
C VAL A 11 -19.24 -30.10 -4.60
N LYS A 12 -19.76 -31.11 -3.90
CA LYS A 12 -18.99 -32.27 -3.46
C LYS A 12 -19.30 -33.44 -4.37
N HIS A 13 -18.27 -34.01 -4.97
CA HIS A 13 -18.39 -35.22 -5.77
C HIS A 13 -18.13 -36.45 -4.89
N SER A 14 -19.08 -37.38 -4.86
CA SER A 14 -18.89 -38.69 -4.24
C SER A 14 -18.16 -39.64 -5.19
N ARG A 15 -17.55 -40.70 -4.64
CA ARG A 15 -16.94 -41.77 -5.45
C ARG A 15 -17.95 -42.53 -6.31
N SER A 16 -19.24 -42.47 -6.00
CA SER A 16 -20.32 -43.10 -6.77
C SER A 16 -20.81 -42.23 -7.95
N GLY A 17 -20.23 -41.04 -8.17
CA GLY A 17 -20.57 -40.16 -9.29
C GLY A 17 -21.68 -39.16 -9.02
N GLU A 18 -22.30 -39.21 -7.84
CA GLU A 18 -23.31 -38.23 -7.42
C GLU A 18 -22.65 -36.96 -6.89
N SER A 19 -23.10 -35.80 -7.37
CA SER A 19 -22.68 -34.49 -6.88
C SER A 19 -23.73 -33.89 -5.97
N VAL A 20 -23.34 -33.53 -4.74
CA VAL A 20 -24.22 -32.86 -3.77
C VAL A 20 -23.73 -31.45 -3.52
N ILE A 21 -24.63 -30.47 -3.61
CA ILE A 21 -24.36 -29.08 -3.23
C ILE A 21 -24.53 -28.96 -1.71
N LYS A 22 -23.53 -28.43 -1.01
CA LYS A 22 -23.60 -28.14 0.43
C LYS A 22 -23.06 -26.74 0.71
N GLU A 23 -23.64 -26.06 1.68
CA GLU A 23 -23.07 -24.83 2.22
C GLU A 23 -21.93 -25.17 3.17
N GLU A 24 -20.73 -24.66 2.87
CA GLU A 24 -19.56 -24.83 3.72
C GLU A 24 -18.81 -23.50 3.88
N TRP A 25 -18.10 -23.36 5.00
CA TRP A 25 -17.16 -22.27 5.20
C TRP A 25 -15.92 -22.51 4.34
N VAL A 26 -15.75 -21.69 3.31
CA VAL A 26 -14.60 -21.76 2.40
C VAL A 26 -13.63 -20.65 2.74
N LYS A 27 -12.33 -20.97 2.70
CA LYS A 27 -11.25 -19.98 2.77
C LYS A 27 -11.16 -19.24 1.43
N GLU A 28 -11.54 -17.97 1.42
CA GLU A 28 -11.33 -17.09 0.27
C GLU A 28 -10.11 -16.20 0.47
N LEU A 29 -9.44 -15.89 -0.65
CA LEU A 29 -8.32 -14.98 -0.68
C LEU A 29 -8.83 -13.56 -0.38
N CYS A 30 -8.26 -12.91 0.62
CA CYS A 30 -8.56 -11.50 0.86
C CYS A 30 -8.14 -10.69 -0.38
N GLN A 31 -9.11 -10.05 -1.03
CA GLN A 31 -8.85 -9.26 -2.24
C GLN A 31 -7.96 -8.04 -1.97
N HIS A 32 -7.93 -7.53 -0.73
CA HIS A 32 -7.12 -6.37 -0.37
C HIS A 32 -5.63 -6.69 -0.19
N CYS A 33 -5.28 -7.84 0.41
CA CYS A 33 -3.88 -8.23 0.62
C CYS A 33 -3.41 -9.36 -0.30
N HIS A 34 -4.31 -9.94 -1.10
CA HIS A 34 -4.06 -11.08 -2.00
C HIS A 34 -3.34 -12.23 -1.28
N GLY A 35 -3.80 -12.61 -0.08
CA GLY A 35 -3.22 -13.74 0.67
C GLY A 35 -2.00 -13.40 1.52
N LYS A 36 -1.39 -12.22 1.34
CA LYS A 36 -0.15 -11.84 2.04
C LYS A 36 -0.34 -11.60 3.54
N GLY A 37 -1.56 -11.33 3.98
CA GLY A 37 -1.87 -11.00 5.37
C GLY A 37 -1.48 -9.57 5.78
N GLU A 38 -0.61 -8.92 5.02
CA GLU A 38 -0.26 -7.50 5.14
C GLU A 38 -0.41 -6.77 3.80
N VAL A 39 -0.66 -5.47 3.87
CA VAL A 39 -0.69 -4.60 2.69
C VAL A 39 0.55 -3.72 2.74
N SER A 40 1.42 -3.88 1.74
CA SER A 40 2.63 -3.06 1.65
C SER A 40 2.28 -1.59 1.40
N THR A 41 2.87 -0.69 2.19
CA THR A 41 2.79 0.76 1.98
C THR A 41 3.64 1.22 0.78
N ALA A 42 4.50 0.35 0.24
CA ALA A 42 5.30 0.64 -0.93
C ALA A 42 4.43 1.05 -2.12
N CYS A 43 4.94 1.94 -2.96
CA CYS A 43 4.26 2.36 -4.17
C CYS A 43 4.05 1.14 -5.08
N ARG A 44 2.79 0.85 -5.43
CA ARG A 44 2.45 -0.28 -6.31
C ARG A 44 3.10 -0.21 -7.69
N GLY A 45 3.46 0.99 -8.17
CA GLY A 45 4.10 1.19 -9.46
C GLY A 45 5.59 0.83 -9.47
N CYS A 46 6.37 1.35 -8.51
CA CYS A 46 7.82 1.13 -8.45
C CYS A 46 8.25 0.10 -7.40
N LYS A 47 7.31 -0.49 -6.66
CA LYS A 47 7.56 -1.45 -5.57
C LYS A 47 8.58 -0.92 -4.54
N GLY A 48 8.49 0.36 -4.19
CA GLY A 48 9.42 1.00 -3.23
C GLY A 48 10.71 1.58 -3.84
N LYS A 49 10.97 1.38 -5.14
CA LYS A 49 12.23 1.84 -5.76
C LYS A 49 12.29 3.34 -6.03
N GLY A 50 11.16 4.03 -6.10
CA GLY A 50 11.08 5.46 -6.47
C GLY A 50 11.33 5.72 -7.97
N ILE A 51 11.94 4.79 -8.69
CA ILE A 51 12.23 4.85 -10.13
C ILE A 51 11.53 3.72 -10.89
N VAL A 52 11.28 3.95 -12.18
CA VAL A 52 10.70 2.98 -13.14
C VAL A 52 11.49 3.00 -14.44
N LEU A 53 11.44 1.92 -15.20
CA LEU A 53 12.08 1.85 -16.52
C LEU A 53 11.41 2.86 -17.47
N ASP A 54 12.22 3.66 -18.16
CA ASP A 54 11.76 4.47 -19.27
C ASP A 54 11.82 3.64 -20.55
N GLU A 55 10.72 2.99 -20.89
CA GLU A 55 10.61 2.12 -22.07
C GLU A 55 10.93 2.83 -23.39
N LYS A 56 10.68 4.15 -23.49
CA LYS A 56 10.95 4.91 -24.71
C LYS A 56 12.45 5.12 -24.86
N ARG A 57 13.10 5.64 -23.81
CA ARG A 57 14.56 5.86 -23.81
C ARG A 57 15.34 4.54 -23.85
N THR A 58 14.86 3.51 -23.17
CA THR A 58 15.49 2.18 -23.18
C THR A 58 15.52 1.61 -24.59
N ARG A 59 14.42 1.73 -25.34
CA ARG A 59 14.38 1.32 -26.76
C ARG A 59 15.31 2.16 -27.64
N LEU A 60 15.41 3.46 -27.40
CA LEU A 60 16.28 4.36 -28.17
C LEU A 60 17.77 4.09 -27.96
N HIS A 61 18.18 3.86 -26.70
CA HIS A 61 19.60 3.72 -26.35
C HIS A 61 20.09 2.27 -26.35
N GLY A 62 19.20 1.28 -26.48
CA GLY A 62 19.54 -0.14 -26.40
C GLY A 62 20.01 -0.60 -25.01
N THR A 63 19.91 0.27 -24.00
CA THR A 63 20.34 0.01 -22.62
C THR A 63 19.26 0.47 -21.64
N PRO A 64 19.09 -0.17 -20.46
CA PRO A 64 18.10 0.24 -19.48
C PRO A 64 18.28 1.69 -19.01
N VAL A 65 17.31 2.54 -19.34
CA VAL A 65 17.24 3.93 -18.85
C VAL A 65 16.09 4.03 -17.85
N TYR A 66 16.35 4.64 -16.69
CA TYR A 66 15.35 4.79 -15.63
C TYR A 66 14.87 6.24 -15.53
N LYS A 67 13.63 6.40 -15.07
CA LYS A 67 13.02 7.70 -14.75
C LYS A 67 12.34 7.65 -13.39
N ILE A 68 12.02 8.83 -12.85
CA ILE A 68 11.25 8.95 -11.61
C ILE A 68 9.87 8.31 -11.80
N CYS A 69 9.43 7.54 -10.81
CA CYS A 69 8.11 6.91 -10.82
C CYS A 69 7.03 7.99 -10.77
N GLY A 70 6.25 8.16 -11.86
CA GLY A 70 5.17 9.15 -11.91
C GLY A 70 4.06 8.94 -10.88
N ARG A 71 3.85 7.69 -10.40
CA ARG A 71 2.79 7.36 -9.44
C ARG A 71 3.08 7.87 -8.02
N CYS A 72 4.31 7.71 -7.54
CA CYS A 72 4.74 8.21 -6.24
C CYS A 72 5.57 9.49 -6.33
N ASN A 73 5.88 9.98 -7.54
CA ASN A 73 6.79 11.08 -7.79
C ASN A 73 8.15 10.91 -7.10
N GLY A 74 8.68 9.67 -7.07
CA GLY A 74 9.93 9.36 -6.39
C GLY A 74 9.81 9.06 -4.89
N ASN A 75 8.66 9.29 -4.27
CA ASN A 75 8.48 9.11 -2.82
C ASN A 75 8.52 7.66 -2.32
N ARG A 76 8.56 6.66 -3.20
CA ARG A 76 8.66 5.22 -2.88
C ARG A 76 7.45 4.60 -2.18
N PHE A 77 6.62 5.36 -1.48
CA PHE A 77 5.37 4.90 -0.86
C PHE A 77 4.13 5.30 -1.66
N SER A 78 3.01 4.63 -1.38
CA SER A 78 1.70 5.00 -1.92
C SER A 78 1.21 6.28 -1.25
N ARG A 79 0.76 7.27 -2.04
CA ARG A 79 0.18 8.49 -1.49
C ARG A 79 -1.08 8.14 -0.70
N LEU A 80 -1.09 8.53 0.58
CA LEU A 80 -2.26 8.41 1.43
C LEU A 80 -3.23 9.56 1.09
N PRO A 81 -4.49 9.28 0.69
CA PRO A 81 -5.47 10.34 0.50
C PRO A 81 -5.69 11.10 1.80
N THR A 82 -5.53 12.42 1.78
CA THR A 82 -5.76 13.28 2.95
C THR A 82 -7.20 13.21 3.43
N THR A 83 -8.16 12.92 2.54
CA THR A 83 -9.56 12.66 2.88
C THR A 83 -9.74 11.45 3.80
N LEU A 84 -8.95 10.39 3.62
CA LEU A 84 -9.00 9.23 4.50
C LEU A 84 -8.49 9.59 5.89
N ALA A 85 -7.35 10.29 5.96
CA ALA A 85 -6.81 10.77 7.23
C ALA A 85 -7.82 11.68 7.95
N ARG A 86 -8.45 12.61 7.23
CA ARG A 86 -9.49 13.50 7.76
C ARG A 86 -10.64 12.73 8.38
N HIS A 87 -11.16 11.71 7.69
CA HIS A 87 -12.29 10.91 8.19
C HIS A 87 -11.98 10.26 9.55
N HIS A 88 -10.74 9.83 9.77
CA HIS A 88 -10.32 9.28 11.06
C HIS A 88 -10.11 10.37 12.12
N VAL A 89 -9.50 11.49 11.76
CA VAL A 89 -9.28 12.62 12.70
C VAL A 89 -10.61 13.25 13.14
N GLN A 90 -11.59 13.36 12.25
CA GLN A 90 -12.91 13.90 12.55
C GLN A 90 -13.67 13.06 13.61
N LYS A 91 -13.35 11.77 13.76
CA LYS A 91 -13.91 10.95 14.85
C LYS A 91 -13.35 11.33 16.22
N LEU A 92 -12.16 11.91 16.26
CA LEU A 92 -11.51 12.40 17.48
C LEU A 92 -11.83 13.87 17.76
N VAL A 93 -12.01 14.66 16.70
CA VAL A 93 -12.34 16.09 16.74
C VAL A 93 -13.60 16.32 15.91
N PRO A 94 -14.81 16.16 16.50
CA PRO A 94 -16.08 16.19 15.76
C PRO A 94 -16.41 17.54 15.12
N ASP A 95 -15.91 18.63 15.68
CA ASP A 95 -16.09 20.03 15.24
C ASP A 95 -15.08 20.46 14.17
N LEU A 96 -14.26 19.53 13.66
CA LEU A 96 -13.27 19.80 12.63
C LEU A 96 -13.92 20.20 11.29
N THR A 97 -13.73 21.46 10.91
CA THR A 97 -14.19 22.00 9.63
C THR A 97 -13.24 21.69 8.48
N ASP A 98 -13.76 21.71 7.24
CA ASP A 98 -12.94 21.62 6.01
C ASP A 98 -11.84 22.67 5.97
N TYR A 99 -12.15 23.90 6.39
CA TYR A 99 -11.20 24.99 6.40
C TYR A 99 -10.04 24.73 7.37
N GLN A 100 -10.33 24.28 8.60
CA GLN A 100 -9.29 23.91 9.56
C GLN A 100 -8.44 22.74 9.05
N TRP A 101 -9.03 21.77 8.36
CA TRP A 101 -8.28 20.65 7.80
C TRP A 101 -7.30 21.10 6.70
N TYR A 102 -7.78 21.81 5.67
CA TYR A 102 -6.95 22.16 4.52
C TYR A 102 -5.99 23.32 4.79
N LYS A 103 -6.28 24.19 5.77
CA LYS A 103 -5.41 25.33 6.12
C LYS A 103 -4.57 25.11 7.37
N GLY A 104 -5.13 24.47 8.40
CA GLY A 104 -4.47 24.32 9.72
C GLY A 104 -3.74 22.98 9.90
N TYR A 105 -4.29 21.89 9.35
CA TYR A 105 -3.69 20.55 9.53
C TYR A 105 -2.63 20.20 8.48
N ALA A 106 -2.52 20.95 7.38
CA ALA A 106 -1.46 20.76 6.39
C ALA A 106 -0.07 20.81 7.04
N ASP A 107 0.19 21.85 7.86
CA ASP A 107 1.46 22.01 8.57
C ASP A 107 1.76 20.86 9.54
N VAL A 108 0.73 20.33 10.19
CA VAL A 108 0.88 19.19 11.12
C VAL A 108 1.25 17.94 10.34
N ILE A 109 0.57 17.67 9.23
CA ILE A 109 0.88 16.54 8.35
C ILE A 109 2.31 16.66 7.81
N ASP A 110 2.72 17.83 7.35
CA ASP A 110 4.07 18.06 6.82
C ASP A 110 5.15 17.86 7.88
N LYS A 111 4.91 18.29 9.13
CA LYS A 111 5.81 18.00 10.25
C LYS A 111 5.93 16.50 10.53
N LEU A 112 4.81 15.76 10.51
CA LEU A 112 4.81 14.30 10.69
C LEU A 112 5.58 13.60 9.56
N VAL A 113 5.35 14.00 8.31
CA VAL A 113 6.09 13.48 7.15
C VAL A 113 7.58 13.78 7.30
N THR A 114 7.94 15.01 7.64
CA THR A 114 9.34 15.41 7.85
C THR A 114 10.02 14.56 8.93
N LYS A 115 9.32 14.27 10.03
CA LYS A 115 9.85 13.40 11.08
C LYS A 115 10.14 11.99 10.57
N CYS A 116 9.27 11.41 9.74
CA CYS A 116 9.55 10.11 9.13
C CYS A 116 10.85 10.12 8.30
N TRP A 117 11.10 11.19 7.55
CA TRP A 117 12.32 11.32 6.73
C TRP A 117 13.58 11.46 7.60
N GLN A 118 13.48 12.19 8.72
CA GLN A 118 14.57 12.29 9.69
C GLN A 118 14.92 10.93 10.28
N GLU A 119 13.92 10.13 10.66
CA GLU A 119 14.12 8.78 11.20
C GLU A 119 14.70 7.81 10.15
N GLU A 120 14.24 7.89 8.89
CA GLU A 120 14.79 7.09 7.79
C GLU A 120 16.27 7.42 7.57
N ALA A 121 16.62 8.71 7.50
CA ALA A 121 18.01 9.15 7.36
C ALA A 121 18.88 8.75 8.56
N TYR A 122 18.34 8.83 9.78
CA TYR A 122 19.02 8.38 10.98
C TYR A 122 19.29 6.87 10.94
N ALA A 123 18.29 6.06 10.58
CA ALA A 123 18.45 4.61 10.45
C ALA A 123 19.50 4.25 9.39
N GLU A 124 19.49 4.91 8.23
CA GLU A 124 20.52 4.73 7.20
C GLU A 124 21.93 5.08 7.72
N ALA A 125 22.05 6.18 8.48
CA ALA A 125 23.32 6.56 9.08
C ALA A 125 23.84 5.52 10.09
N GLN A 126 22.97 4.92 10.90
CA GLN A 126 23.38 3.84 11.81
C GLN A 126 23.77 2.57 11.06
N LEU A 127 23.02 2.18 10.03
CA LEU A 127 23.34 1.02 9.19
C LEU A 127 24.72 1.17 8.52
N ARG A 128 25.04 2.37 8.02
CA ARG A 128 26.34 2.65 7.41
C ARG A 128 27.53 2.52 8.37
N LYS A 129 27.34 2.74 9.68
CA LYS A 129 28.41 2.58 10.67
C LYS A 129 28.79 1.11 10.92
N VAL A 130 27.86 0.18 10.69
CA VAL A 130 28.07 -1.25 10.97
C VAL A 130 28.35 -2.07 9.71
N THR A 131 28.02 -1.53 8.53
CA THR A 131 28.22 -2.20 7.23
C THR A 131 29.45 -1.73 6.46
N ARG A 132 30.09 -0.64 6.90
CA ARG A 132 31.31 -0.11 6.30
C ARG A 132 32.42 0.01 7.33
#